data_AF-Q584F5-F1
#
_entry.id   AF-Q584F5-F1
#
_cell.length_a   1.000
_cell.length_b   1.000
_cell.length_c   1.000
_cell.angle_alpha   90.00
_cell.angle_beta   90.00
_cell.angle_gamma   90.00
#
_symmetry.space_group_name_H-M   'P 1'
#
loop_
_entity.id
_entity.type
_entity.pdbx_description
1 polymer ?
#
loop_
_entity_poly.entity_id
_entity_poly.type
_entity_poly.pdbx_seq_one_letter_code
_entity_poly.pdbx_strand_id
1 'polypeptide(L)'
;MVVFHQLILPLGVLLLLHSIYLALSAREQLQEQHHGTGESLNRGDYFPMTSLRTGAVTGSSGATLYIFAELLVGVAVSIIGYVKRSTFKPARLIDKNCFDRYDSIAYTGVGFMHFNHRGAGTARRSAKTPNGESIRASTGKKHA
;
A
#
# COMPACT_ATOMS: atom_id res chain seq x y z
N MET A 1 -9.54 5.05 -4.90
CA MET A 1 -8.10 4.83 -5.15
C MET A 1 -7.96 4.04 -6.43
N VAL A 2 -7.26 4.56 -7.44
CA VAL A 2 -7.11 3.88 -8.74
C VAL A 2 -6.32 2.59 -8.52
N VAL A 3 -6.90 1.44 -8.89
CA VAL A 3 -6.37 0.07 -8.71
C VAL A 3 -4.88 -0.01 -9.06
N PHE A 4 -4.47 0.74 -10.09
CA PHE A 4 -3.07 0.87 -10.50
C PHE A 4 -2.10 1.16 -9.35
N HIS A 5 -2.42 2.10 -8.45
CA HIS A 5 -1.54 2.46 -7.32
C HIS A 5 -1.38 1.32 -6.29
N GLN A 6 -2.38 0.44 -6.19
CA GLN A 6 -2.30 -0.73 -5.33
C GLN A 6 -1.37 -1.80 -5.90
N LEU A 7 -1.16 -1.82 -7.23
CA LEU A 7 -0.31 -2.78 -7.91
C LEU A 7 1.16 -2.33 -8.02
N ILE A 8 1.44 -1.02 -8.01
CA ILE A 8 2.82 -0.50 -8.14
C ILE A 8 3.72 -1.01 -7.01
N LEU A 9 3.24 -0.98 -5.76
CA LEU A 9 4.03 -1.45 -4.61
C LEU A 9 4.39 -2.94 -4.71
N PRO A 10 3.43 -3.89 -4.86
CA PRO A 10 3.79 -5.29 -4.98
C PRO A 10 4.65 -5.58 -6.22
N LEU A 11 4.47 -4.85 -7.33
CA LEU A 11 5.33 -4.99 -8.50
C LEU A 11 6.78 -4.59 -8.21
N GLY A 12 6.98 -3.47 -7.52
CA GLY A 12 8.32 -3.02 -7.09
C GLY A 12 8.98 -3.98 -6.09
N VAL A 13 8.21 -4.55 -5.17
CA VAL A 13 8.70 -5.59 -4.24
C VAL A 13 9.10 -6.86 -4.99
N LEU A 14 8.35 -7.25 -6.02
CA LEU A 14 8.64 -8.43 -6.83
C LEU A 14 9.93 -8.23 -7.64
N LEU A 15 10.13 -7.05 -8.24
CA LEU A 15 11.40 -6.68 -8.89
C LEU A 15 12.59 -6.70 -7.91
N LEU A 16 12.39 -6.21 -6.69
CA LEU A 16 13.42 -6.28 -5.64
C LEU A 16 13.78 -7.73 -5.30
N LEU A 17 12.79 -8.60 -5.12
CA LEU A 17 13.04 -10.03 -4.89
C LEU A 17 13.79 -10.67 -6.07
N HIS A 18 13.43 -10.32 -7.30
CA HIS A 18 14.09 -10.85 -8.49
C HIS A 18 15.56 -10.40 -8.58
N SER A 19 15.83 -9.11 -8.39
CA SER A 19 17.21 -8.59 -8.38
C SER A 19 18.07 -9.17 -7.24
N ILE A 20 17.49 -9.40 -6.05
CA ILE A 20 18.18 -10.08 -4.95
C ILE A 20 18.52 -11.53 -5.32
N TYR A 21 17.56 -12.25 -5.92
CA TYR A 21 17.81 -13.60 -6.39
C TYR A 21 18.94 -13.65 -7.42
N LEU A 22 18.91 -12.77 -8.43
CA LEU A 22 19.99 -12.67 -9.41
C LEU A 22 21.34 -12.33 -8.77
N ALA A 23 21.36 -11.43 -7.78
CA ALA A 23 22.57 -11.10 -7.06
C ALA A 23 23.15 -12.29 -6.27
N LEU A 24 22.28 -13.11 -5.66
CA LEU A 24 22.69 -14.33 -4.97
C LEU A 24 23.25 -15.37 -5.95
N SER A 25 22.57 -15.61 -7.07
CA SER A 25 23.05 -16.54 -8.09
C SER A 25 24.38 -16.08 -8.72
N ALA A 26 24.53 -14.77 -8.98
CA ALA A 26 25.78 -14.21 -9.47
C ALA A 26 26.91 -14.36 -8.45
N ARG A 27 26.61 -14.20 -7.16
CA ARG A 27 27.57 -14.43 -6.08
C ARG A 27 28.00 -15.90 -6.01
N GLU A 28 27.06 -16.83 -6.10
CA GLU A 28 27.35 -18.27 -6.12
C GLU A 28 28.26 -18.62 -7.30
N GLN A 29 27.96 -18.13 -8.50
CA GLN A 29 28.82 -18.33 -9.68
C GLN A 29 30.24 -17.77 -9.50
N LEU A 30 30.38 -16.58 -8.91
CA LEU A 30 31.70 -16.00 -8.62
C LEU A 30 32.47 -16.83 -7.58
N GLN A 31 31.77 -17.38 -6.57
CA GLN A 31 32.39 -18.26 -5.59
C GLN A 31 32.82 -19.60 -6.20
N GLU A 32 31.99 -20.18 -7.07
CA GLU A 32 32.31 -21.39 -7.82
C GLU A 32 33.52 -21.18 -8.73
N GLN A 33 33.63 -20.03 -9.41
CA GLN A 33 34.81 -19.70 -10.23
C GLN A 33 36.09 -19.58 -9.40
N HIS A 34 36.01 -19.11 -8.16
CA HIS A 34 37.17 -19.01 -7.28
C HIS A 34 37.61 -20.35 -6.66
N HIS A 35 36.69 -21.30 -6.50
CA HIS A 35 37.00 -22.63 -5.95
C HIS A 35 37.16 -23.72 -7.02
N GLY A 36 36.62 -23.49 -8.23
CA GLY A 36 36.79 -24.34 -9.39
C GLY A 36 38.17 -24.13 -9.99
N THR A 37 39.07 -25.05 -9.72
CA THR A 37 40.41 -25.13 -10.32
C THR A 37 40.35 -24.94 -11.85
N GLY A 38 40.81 -23.79 -12.33
CA GLY A 38 41.75 -23.75 -13.45
C GLY A 38 41.24 -23.61 -14.88
N GLU A 39 39.97 -23.29 -15.15
CA GLU A 39 39.57 -22.93 -16.53
C GLU A 39 39.19 -21.45 -16.64
N SER A 40 40.21 -20.66 -17.00
CA SER A 40 40.10 -19.30 -17.53
C SER A 40 39.24 -19.30 -18.80
N LEU A 41 37.93 -19.24 -18.61
CA LEU A 41 36.98 -19.04 -19.70
C LEU A 41 37.09 -17.60 -20.20
N ASN A 42 37.75 -17.49 -21.37
CA ASN A 42 37.73 -16.37 -22.30
C ASN A 42 36.29 -16.04 -22.75
N ARG A 43 35.45 -15.53 -21.85
CA ARG A 43 34.10 -15.06 -22.17
C ARG A 43 34.13 -13.54 -22.16
N GLY A 44 33.97 -12.93 -23.32
CA GLY A 44 34.21 -11.50 -23.61
C GLY A 44 33.30 -10.47 -22.91
N ASP A 45 32.73 -10.78 -21.74
CA ASP A 45 31.77 -9.94 -21.02
C ASP A 45 32.33 -9.35 -19.71
N TYR A 46 33.64 -9.48 -19.46
CA TYR A 46 34.29 -8.95 -18.26
C TYR A 46 35.02 -7.65 -18.56
N PHE A 47 34.59 -6.55 -17.94
CA PHE A 47 35.32 -5.29 -17.97
C PHE A 47 36.40 -5.29 -16.88
N PRO A 48 37.68 -4.99 -17.21
CA PRO A 48 38.73 -4.93 -16.22
C PRO A 48 38.52 -3.71 -15.32
N MET A 49 38.17 -3.92 -14.05
CA MET A 49 38.27 -2.87 -13.03
C MET A 49 39.64 -2.96 -12.37
N THR A 50 40.46 -1.94 -12.57
CA THR A 50 41.72 -1.78 -11.84
C THR A 50 41.44 -1.24 -10.45
N SER A 51 41.52 -2.09 -9.44
CA SER A 51 41.62 -1.65 -8.04
C SER A 51 42.98 -0.98 -7.84
N LEU A 52 42.97 0.35 -7.63
CA LEU A 52 44.17 1.18 -7.40
C LEU A 52 45.02 0.71 -6.20
N ARG A 53 44.47 -0.15 -5.33
CA ARG A 53 45.09 -0.54 -4.07
C ARG A 53 45.77 -1.90 -4.09
N THR A 54 45.49 -2.75 -5.06
CA THR A 54 45.97 -4.15 -5.05
C THR A 54 46.57 -4.64 -6.36
N GLY A 55 46.52 -3.87 -7.45
CA GLY A 55 47.05 -4.32 -8.75
C GLY A 55 46.33 -5.54 -9.34
N ALA A 56 45.31 -6.06 -8.67
CA ALA A 56 44.49 -7.18 -9.12
C ALA A 56 43.37 -6.64 -10.03
N VAL A 57 43.36 -7.12 -11.26
CA VAL A 57 42.27 -6.90 -12.22
C VAL A 57 41.15 -7.86 -11.86
N THR A 58 40.18 -7.40 -11.08
CA THR A 58 38.94 -8.15 -10.87
C THR A 58 37.96 -7.75 -11.96
N GLY A 59 37.72 -8.66 -12.91
CA GLY A 59 36.74 -8.47 -13.96
C GLY A 59 35.33 -8.38 -13.38
N SER A 60 34.67 -7.24 -13.53
CA SER A 60 33.24 -7.13 -13.24
C SER A 60 32.48 -7.68 -14.45
N SER A 61 31.75 -8.77 -14.27
CA SER A 61 30.82 -9.28 -15.29
C SER A 61 29.81 -8.19 -15.64
N GLY A 62 29.60 -7.89 -16.92
CA GLY A 62 28.60 -6.93 -17.38
C GLY A 62 27.20 -7.20 -16.83
N ALA A 63 26.89 -8.46 -16.49
CA ALA A 63 25.65 -8.86 -15.82
C ALA A 63 25.43 -8.14 -14.48
N THR A 64 26.51 -7.81 -13.75
CA THR A 64 26.43 -7.14 -12.44
C THR A 64 25.86 -5.73 -12.55
N LEU A 65 26.16 -5.02 -13.65
CA LEU A 65 25.60 -3.69 -13.91
C LEU A 65 24.10 -3.76 -14.18
N TYR A 66 23.64 -4.79 -14.90
CA TYR A 66 22.21 -5.01 -15.13
C TYR A 66 21.46 -5.30 -13.83
N ILE A 67 22.01 -6.16 -12.97
CA ILE A 67 21.41 -6.48 -11.66
C ILE A 67 21.32 -5.21 -10.80
N PHE A 68 22.38 -4.38 -10.81
CA PHE A 68 22.38 -3.13 -10.05
C PHE A 68 21.34 -2.13 -10.58
N ALA A 69 21.23 -1.97 -11.91
CA ALA A 69 20.24 -1.11 -12.52
C ALA A 69 18.81 -1.59 -12.21
N GLU A 70 18.56 -2.89 -12.29
CA GLU A 70 17.26 -3.47 -11.95
C GLU A 70 16.90 -3.26 -10.48
N LEU A 71 17.86 -3.46 -9.57
CA LEU A 71 17.68 -3.21 -8.14
C LEU A 71 17.29 -1.73 -7.89
N LEU A 72 17.98 -0.78 -8.54
CA LEU A 72 17.66 0.64 -8.45
C LEU A 72 16.24 0.95 -8.93
N VAL A 73 15.83 0.36 -10.05
CA VAL A 73 14.46 0.51 -10.58
C VAL A 73 13.44 -0.10 -9.61
N GLY A 74 13.70 -1.30 -9.07
CA GLY A 74 12.84 -1.95 -8.08
C GLY A 74 12.64 -1.11 -6.82
N VAL A 75 13.72 -0.53 -6.28
CA VAL A 75 13.67 0.40 -5.14
C VAL A 75 12.84 1.63 -5.47
N ALA A 76 13.10 2.28 -6.61
CA ALA A 76 12.36 3.48 -7.01
C ALA A 76 10.85 3.21 -7.16
N VAL A 77 10.49 2.14 -7.85
CA VAL A 77 9.09 1.72 -8.04
C VAL A 77 8.43 1.41 -6.70
N SER A 78 9.12 0.70 -5.81
CA SER A 78 8.61 0.36 -4.47
C SER A 78 8.35 1.62 -3.62
N ILE A 79 9.28 2.58 -3.60
CA ILE A 79 9.13 3.86 -2.89
C ILE A 79 7.94 4.64 -3.46
N ILE A 80 7.84 4.78 -4.77
CA ILE A 80 6.75 5.50 -5.42
C ILE A 80 5.41 4.84 -5.08
N GLY A 81 5.33 3.51 -5.17
CA GLY A 81 4.15 2.75 -4.79
C GLY A 81 3.76 2.95 -3.33
N TYR A 82 4.74 2.95 -2.42
CA TYR A 82 4.53 3.17 -0.99
C TYR A 82 3.99 4.57 -0.70
N VAL A 83 4.61 5.60 -1.27
CA VAL A 83 4.18 6.99 -1.11
C VAL A 83 2.77 7.20 -1.65
N LYS A 84 2.46 6.63 -2.81
CA LYS A 84 1.11 6.75 -3.40
C LYS A 84 0.04 5.99 -2.63
N ARG A 85 0.41 4.91 -1.93
CA ARG A 85 -0.50 4.14 -1.08
C ARG A 85 -0.70 4.79 0.29
N SER A 86 0.27 5.58 0.74
CA SER A 86 0.23 6.25 2.03
C SER A 86 -0.84 7.34 2.03
N THR A 87 -1.95 7.10 2.72
CA THR A 87 -2.92 8.13 3.03
C THR A 87 -2.44 8.89 4.26
N PHE A 88 -1.97 10.12 4.06
CA PHE A 88 -1.69 11.01 5.19
C PHE A 88 -3.00 11.31 5.92
N LYS A 89 -3.07 10.92 7.19
CA LYS A 89 -4.18 11.33 8.04
C LYS A 89 -3.97 12.80 8.42
N PRO A 90 -5.04 13.60 8.48
CA PRO A 90 -4.94 14.98 8.96
C PRO A 90 -4.34 15.00 10.38
N ALA A 91 -3.31 15.82 10.57
CA ALA A 91 -2.56 15.92 11.82
C ALA A 91 -3.32 16.72 12.89
N ARG A 92 -4.23 17.61 12.48
CA ARG A 92 -5.03 18.43 13.40
C ARG A 92 -6.41 17.82 13.59
N LEU A 93 -6.85 17.77 14.85
CA LEU A 93 -8.22 17.39 15.20
C LEU A 93 -9.26 18.35 14.60
N ILE A 94 -8.90 19.64 14.47
CA ILE A 94 -9.73 20.67 13.83
C ILE A 94 -10.05 20.32 12.37
N ASP A 95 -9.13 19.69 11.65
CA ASP A 95 -9.36 19.30 10.24
C ASP A 95 -10.36 18.14 10.13
N LYS A 96 -10.55 17.35 11.20
CA LYS A 96 -11.61 16.33 11.25
C LYS A 96 -12.97 16.93 11.56
N ASN A 97 -13.02 17.91 12.46
CA ASN A 97 -14.28 18.46 12.95
C ASN A 97 -14.81 19.64 12.12
N CYS A 98 -14.09 20.13 11.11
CA CYS A 98 -14.50 21.32 10.36
C CYS A 98 -15.81 21.16 9.58
N PHE A 99 -16.17 19.92 9.23
CA PHE A 99 -17.44 19.59 8.58
C PHE A 99 -18.47 18.97 9.52
N ASP A 100 -18.08 18.67 10.75
CA ASP A 100 -19.02 18.11 11.72
C ASP A 100 -19.91 19.23 12.27
N ARG A 101 -21.22 19.03 12.12
CA ARG A 101 -22.21 19.89 12.76
C ARG A 101 -22.30 19.52 14.23
N TYR A 102 -22.52 20.51 15.09
CA TYR A 102 -22.76 20.27 16.51
C TYR A 102 -23.83 19.19 16.73
N ASP A 103 -24.89 19.21 15.92
CA ASP A 103 -25.95 18.20 15.95
C ASP A 103 -25.46 16.78 15.63
N SER A 104 -24.51 16.56 14.71
CA SER A 104 -24.07 15.17 14.40
C SER A 104 -23.25 14.55 15.53
N ILE A 105 -22.53 15.36 16.32
CA ILE A 105 -21.71 14.89 17.44
C ILE A 105 -22.54 14.82 18.73
N ALA A 106 -23.31 15.87 19.03
CA ALA A 106 -24.09 15.96 20.26
C ALA A 106 -25.34 15.05 20.27
N TYR A 107 -25.92 14.77 19.09
CA TYR A 107 -27.14 13.96 18.99
C TYR A 107 -26.87 12.45 19.02
N THR A 108 -25.62 12.01 19.19
CA THR A 108 -25.33 10.58 19.36
C THR A 108 -26.01 10.01 20.60
N GLY A 109 -26.36 10.83 21.61
CA GLY A 109 -27.47 10.55 22.54
C GLY A 109 -27.40 9.23 23.30
N VAL A 110 -26.29 8.51 23.26
CA VAL A 110 -26.18 7.10 23.72
C VAL A 110 -26.29 6.96 25.24
N GLY A 111 -26.45 8.06 25.98
CA GLY A 111 -26.72 8.06 27.41
C GLY A 111 -27.99 8.78 27.88
N PHE A 112 -28.63 9.63 27.06
CA PHE A 112 -29.72 10.52 27.51
C PHE A 112 -30.76 10.81 26.41
N MET A 113 -31.26 9.79 25.71
CA MET A 113 -32.40 9.98 24.78
C MET A 113 -33.66 10.32 25.57
N HIS A 114 -34.16 11.55 25.43
CA HIS A 114 -35.37 11.99 26.10
C HIS A 114 -36.56 11.89 25.13
N PHE A 115 -37.33 10.81 25.27
CA PHE A 115 -38.49 10.54 24.40
C PHE A 115 -39.68 11.46 24.67
N ASN A 116 -39.70 12.20 25.78
CA ASN A 116 -40.75 13.16 26.11
C ASN A 116 -40.48 14.53 25.47
N HIS A 117 -40.70 14.63 24.17
CA HIS A 117 -40.50 15.83 23.36
C HIS A 117 -41.69 16.04 22.42
N ARG A 118 -41.90 17.26 21.91
CA ARG A 118 -43.05 17.60 21.05
C ARG A 118 -43.15 16.72 19.80
N GLY A 119 -42.03 16.17 19.32
CA GLY A 119 -41.95 15.19 18.24
C GLY A 119 -42.70 13.89 18.52
N ALA A 120 -42.73 13.43 19.78
CA ALA A 120 -43.40 12.19 20.15
C ALA A 120 -44.93 12.24 19.96
N GLY A 121 -45.54 13.40 20.18
CA GLY A 121 -46.97 13.61 19.96
C GLY A 121 -47.35 13.89 18.51
N THR A 122 -46.45 14.50 17.74
CA THR A 122 -46.69 14.91 16.34
C THR A 122 -46.39 13.78 15.34
N ALA A 123 -45.33 13.00 15.56
CA ALA A 123 -45.00 11.84 14.73
C ALA A 123 -46.11 10.78 14.74
N ARG A 124 -46.79 10.60 15.88
CA ARG A 124 -47.96 9.71 15.98
C ARG A 124 -49.21 10.27 15.30
N ARG A 125 -49.35 11.59 15.18
CA ARG A 125 -50.52 12.23 14.55
C ARG A 125 -50.41 12.35 13.04
N SER A 126 -49.19 12.41 12.48
CA SER A 126 -48.97 12.47 11.03
C SER A 126 -49.29 11.17 10.28
N ALA A 127 -49.57 10.06 10.98
CA ALA A 127 -49.99 8.80 10.37
C ALA A 127 -51.52 8.67 10.20
N LYS A 128 -52.30 9.68 10.58
CA LYS A 128 -53.75 9.69 10.36
C LYS A 128 -54.05 10.44 9.06
N THR A 129 -54.04 9.72 7.94
CA THR A 129 -54.73 10.17 6.74
C THR A 129 -56.20 10.45 7.08
N PRO A 130 -56.88 11.38 6.39
CA PRO A 130 -58.29 11.70 6.65
C PRO A 130 -59.26 10.51 6.51
N ASN A 131 -58.78 9.35 6.03
CA ASN A 131 -59.57 8.13 5.82
C ASN A 131 -59.40 7.04 6.89
N GLY A 132 -58.71 7.28 8.02
CA GLY A 132 -58.73 6.34 9.14
C GLY A 132 -58.06 4.98 8.89
N GLU A 133 -57.35 4.79 7.77
CA GLU A 133 -56.52 3.61 7.56
C GLU A 133 -55.21 3.75 8.34
N SER A 134 -55.03 2.92 9.36
CA SER A 134 -53.73 2.73 9.98
C SER A 134 -52.81 2.06 8.96
N ILE A 135 -51.97 2.85 8.29
CA ILE A 135 -50.79 2.30 7.63
C ILE A 135 -49.87 1.86 8.77
N ARG A 136 -49.97 0.58 9.14
CA ARG A 136 -48.98 -0.12 9.95
C ARG A 136 -47.64 0.14 9.26
N ALA A 137 -46.81 0.99 9.86
CA ALA A 137 -45.43 1.15 9.44
C ALA A 137 -44.85 -0.26 9.39
N SER A 138 -44.46 -0.68 8.19
CA SER A 138 -43.86 -1.98 7.95
C SER A 138 -42.71 -2.15 8.93
N THR A 139 -42.87 -3.08 9.85
CA THR A 139 -41.77 -3.66 10.60
C THR A 139 -40.75 -4.14 9.58
N GLY A 140 -39.70 -3.34 9.40
CA GLY A 140 -38.51 -3.73 8.66
C GLY A 140 -37.82 -4.88 9.38
N LYS A 141 -38.36 -6.09 9.20
CA LYS A 141 -37.60 -7.34 9.30
C LYS A 141 -36.97 -7.57 7.93
N LYS A 142 -35.67 -7.33 7.84
CA LYS A 142 -34.71 -8.09 7.01
C LYS A 142 -33.45 -8.21 7.88
N HIS A 143 -33.24 -9.35 8.55
CA HIS A 143 -32.44 -10.49 8.05
C HIS A 143 -31.03 -10.05 7.59
N ALA A 144 -30.08 -10.06 8.52
CA ALA A 144 -28.79 -10.77 8.47
C ALA A 144 -28.10 -10.61 9.83
#